data_AF-A0A212D4Q2-F1
#
_entry.id   AF-A0A212D4Q2-F1
#
_cell.length_a   1.000
_cell.length_b   1.000
_cell.length_c   1.000
_cell.angle_alpha   90.00
_cell.angle_beta   90.00
_cell.angle_gamma   90.00
#
_symmetry.space_group_name_H-M   'P 1'
#
loop_
_entity.id
_entity.type
_entity.pdbx_description
1 polymer ?
#
loop_
_entity_poly.entity_id
_entity_poly.type
_entity_poly.pdbx_seq_one_letter_code
_entity_poly.pdbx_strand_id
1 'polypeptide(L)'
;MVNTGPGAKSPGGVCIAQSVKIPREPKPGEFDKIIRRLLETSNARAVIIFANEDDIRRVLEAARKANQTGHFFWMGSDSWGSKIAPVLHLEEVAEGAVTILPKRMSVRASP
;
A
#
# COMPACT_ATOMS: atom_id res chain seq x y z
N MET A 1 -3.72 0.63 -11.12
CA MET A 1 -2.65 -0.33 -11.46
C MET A 1 -2.37 -0.20 -12.96
N VAL A 2 -1.25 0.42 -13.35
CA VAL A 2 -0.79 0.34 -14.75
C VAL A 2 -0.09 -1.00 -14.87
N ASN A 3 -0.62 -1.90 -15.70
CA ASN A 3 -0.01 -3.20 -15.96
C ASN A 3 1.11 -3.04 -16.99
N THR A 4 2.30 -2.70 -16.55
CA THR A 4 3.52 -3.00 -17.30
C THR A 4 4.01 -4.38 -16.85
N GLY A 5 4.22 -5.30 -17.78
CA GLY A 5 4.69 -6.66 -17.47
C GLY A 5 5.98 -6.66 -16.66
N PRO A 6 6.31 -7.78 -15.98
CA PRO A 6 7.54 -7.88 -15.19
C PRO A 6 8.75 -7.56 -16.07
N GLY A 7 9.50 -6.51 -15.72
CA GLY A 7 10.67 -6.04 -16.47
C GLY A 7 10.45 -4.88 -17.44
N ALA A 8 9.20 -4.46 -17.70
CA ALA A 8 8.94 -3.29 -18.54
C ALA A 8 9.07 -2.00 -17.72
N LYS A 9 10.13 -1.22 -18.04
CA LYS A 9 10.42 0.08 -17.44
C LYS A 9 9.38 1.10 -17.95
N SER A 10 8.73 1.82 -17.04
CA SER A 10 7.86 2.92 -17.40
C SER A 10 8.67 4.04 -18.06
N PRO A 11 8.04 4.94 -18.84
CA PRO A 11 8.72 6.09 -19.45
C PRO A 11 9.48 6.95 -18.42
N GLY A 12 9.03 6.96 -17.16
CA GLY A 12 9.66 7.65 -16.03
C GLY A 12 10.80 6.88 -15.36
N GLY A 13 11.24 5.76 -15.95
CA GLY A 13 12.36 4.98 -15.46
C GLY A 13 12.07 4.07 -14.26
N VAL A 14 10.80 3.91 -13.89
CA VAL A 14 10.36 3.07 -12.76
C VAL A 14 9.96 1.68 -13.27
N CYS A 15 10.33 0.62 -12.56
CA CYS A 15 9.90 -0.75 -12.85
C CYS A 15 8.98 -1.26 -11.74
N ILE A 16 7.96 -2.04 -12.12
CA ILE A 16 7.12 -2.76 -11.16
C ILE A 16 7.75 -4.14 -10.97
N ALA A 17 8.38 -4.36 -9.81
CA ALA A 17 8.98 -5.64 -9.45
C ALA A 17 7.94 -6.77 -9.40
N GLN A 18 6.80 -6.49 -8.78
CA GLN A 18 5.70 -7.43 -8.66
C GLN A 18 4.37 -6.70 -8.45
N SER A 19 3.28 -7.38 -8.82
CA SER A 19 1.91 -6.88 -8.67
C SER A 19 1.08 -7.94 -7.94
N VAL A 20 0.54 -7.58 -6.79
CA VAL A 20 -0.27 -8.46 -5.93
C VAL A 20 -1.67 -7.88 -5.80
N LYS A 21 -2.69 -8.75 -5.81
CA LYS A 21 -4.11 -8.36 -5.67
C LYS A 21 -4.66 -8.89 -4.35
N ILE A 22 -5.41 -8.05 -3.64
CA ILE A 22 -6.20 -8.45 -2.47
C ILE A 22 -7.53 -9.00 -3.00
N PRO A 23 -7.89 -10.27 -2.71
CA PRO A 23 -9.18 -10.83 -3.08
C PRO A 23 -10.33 -10.04 -2.44
N ARG A 24 -11.50 -9.99 -3.09
CA ARG A 24 -12.68 -9.30 -2.54
C ARG A 24 -13.12 -9.87 -1.18
N GLU A 25 -12.94 -11.17 -0.99
CA GLU A 25 -13.21 -11.88 0.26
C GLU A 25 -11.94 -12.62 0.69
N PRO A 26 -11.02 -11.93 1.40
CA PRO A 26 -9.76 -12.54 1.81
C PRO A 26 -10.01 -13.63 2.85
N LYS A 27 -9.57 -14.85 2.54
CA LYS A 27 -9.55 -15.96 3.52
C LYS A 27 -8.52 -15.69 4.62
N PRO A 28 -8.62 -16.37 5.77
CA PRO A 28 -7.58 -16.33 6.80
C PRO A 28 -6.20 -16.62 6.21
N GLY A 29 -5.21 -15.77 6.53
CA GLY A 29 -3.83 -15.91 6.05
C GLY A 29 -3.54 -15.36 4.65
N GLU A 30 -4.52 -14.81 3.92
CA GLU A 30 -4.26 -14.19 2.60
C GLU A 30 -3.30 -12.99 2.70
N PHE A 31 -3.44 -12.14 3.72
CA PHE A 31 -2.53 -11.02 3.95
C PHE A 31 -1.10 -11.48 4.27
N ASP A 32 -0.94 -12.58 5.02
CA ASP A 32 0.37 -13.19 5.27
C ASP A 32 1.02 -13.67 3.96
N LYS A 33 0.22 -14.20 3.01
CA LYS A 33 0.72 -14.58 1.67
C LYS A 33 1.15 -13.36 0.86
N ILE A 34 0.44 -12.24 0.95
CA ILE A 34 0.82 -10.99 0.29
C ILE A 34 2.19 -10.52 0.80
N ILE A 35 2.39 -10.46 2.12
CA ILE A 35 3.68 -10.06 2.69
C ILE A 35 4.81 -11.00 2.27
N ARG A 36 4.58 -12.32 2.34
CA ARG A 36 5.56 -13.31 1.86
C ARG A 36 5.94 -13.08 0.39
N ARG A 37 4.96 -12.81 -0.46
CA ARG A 37 5.20 -12.56 -1.88
C ARG A 37 6.01 -11.29 -2.11
N LEU A 38 5.71 -10.21 -1.38
CA LEU A 38 6.52 -8.99 -1.42
C LEU A 38 7.98 -9.24 -1.03
N LEU A 39 8.22 -10.10 -0.04
CA LEU A 39 9.57 -10.49 0.41
C LEU A 39 10.35 -11.35 -0.58
N GLU A 40 9.70 -12.01 -1.55
CA GLU A 40 10.38 -12.75 -2.62
C GLU A 40 11.26 -11.83 -3.49
N THR A 41 11.01 -10.52 -3.47
CA THR A 41 11.85 -9.51 -4.14
C THR A 41 12.45 -8.55 -3.12
N SER A 42 13.39 -9.02 -2.30
CA SER A 42 14.02 -8.25 -1.21
C SER A 42 14.66 -6.91 -1.65
N ASN A 43 15.09 -6.79 -2.91
CA ASN A 43 15.62 -5.54 -3.46
C ASN A 43 14.55 -4.44 -3.63
N ALA A 44 13.27 -4.82 -3.71
CA ALA A 44 12.15 -3.90 -3.85
C ALA A 44 11.52 -3.61 -2.47
N ARG A 45 11.93 -2.50 -1.87
CA ARG A 45 11.43 -2.07 -0.54
C ARG A 45 10.20 -1.16 -0.62
N ALA A 46 9.96 -0.51 -1.74
CA ALA A 46 8.82 0.39 -1.93
C ALA A 46 7.56 -0.39 -2.29
N VAL A 47 6.46 -0.17 -1.56
CA VAL A 47 5.17 -0.81 -1.77
C VAL A 47 4.10 0.25 -1.99
N ILE A 48 3.48 0.24 -3.18
CA ILE A 48 2.37 1.14 -3.50
C ILE A 48 1.05 0.40 -3.22
N ILE A 49 0.23 0.91 -2.30
CA ILE A 49 -1.02 0.30 -1.88
C ILE A 49 -2.25 1.09 -2.37
N PHE A 50 -3.05 0.42 -3.20
CA PHE A 50 -4.37 0.85 -3.62
C PHE A 50 -5.40 -0.12 -3.05
N ALA A 51 -5.86 0.17 -1.84
CA ALA A 51 -6.82 -0.67 -1.12
C ALA A 51 -7.71 0.22 -0.23
N ASN A 52 -8.80 -0.35 0.30
CA ASN A 52 -9.62 0.34 1.29
C ASN A 52 -8.89 0.38 2.66
N GLU A 53 -9.48 1.11 3.59
CA GLU A 53 -8.95 1.34 4.94
C GLU A 53 -8.67 0.03 5.71
N ASP A 54 -9.62 -0.91 5.71
CA ASP A 54 -9.51 -2.18 6.43
C ASP A 54 -8.40 -3.07 5.85
N ASP A 55 -8.32 -3.14 4.52
CA ASP A 55 -7.32 -3.94 3.83
C ASP A 55 -5.91 -3.39 4.05
N ILE A 56 -5.74 -2.05 4.06
CA ILE A 56 -4.46 -1.41 4.41
C ILE A 56 -4.05 -1.82 5.82
N ARG A 57 -4.96 -1.71 6.80
CA ARG A 57 -4.70 -2.09 8.18
C ARG A 57 -4.23 -3.55 8.27
N ARG A 58 -4.94 -4.48 7.62
CA ARG A 58 -4.63 -5.90 7.65
C ARG A 58 -3.30 -6.24 6.96
N VAL A 59 -2.90 -5.48 5.93
CA VAL A 59 -1.56 -5.58 5.34
C VAL A 59 -0.48 -5.16 6.34
N LEU A 60 -0.66 -4.02 7.04
CA LEU A 60 0.28 -3.55 8.05
C LEU A 60 0.37 -4.52 9.25
N GLU A 61 -0.75 -5.08 9.70
CA GLU A 61 -0.77 -6.11 10.75
C GLU A 61 0.01 -7.36 10.33
N ALA A 62 -0.17 -7.82 9.09
CA ALA A 62 0.58 -8.95 8.55
C ALA A 62 2.08 -8.64 8.43
N ALA A 63 2.45 -7.42 8.05
CA ALA A 63 3.85 -6.99 7.99
C ALA A 63 4.50 -6.99 9.38
N ARG A 64 3.78 -6.49 10.40
CA ARG A 64 4.22 -6.56 11.80
C ARG A 64 4.40 -7.99 12.28
N LYS A 65 3.41 -8.85 12.03
CA LYS A 65 3.44 -10.27 12.38
C LYS A 65 4.62 -11.00 11.73
N ALA A 66 5.04 -10.57 10.55
CA ALA A 66 6.20 -11.09 9.84
C ALA A 66 7.54 -10.44 10.28
N ASN A 67 7.56 -9.63 11.34
CA ASN A 67 8.71 -8.86 11.81
C ASN A 67 9.34 -7.98 10.73
N GLN A 68 8.52 -7.35 9.87
CA GLN A 68 8.98 -6.47 8.78
C GLN A 68 8.80 -4.99 9.08
N THR A 69 8.73 -4.62 10.35
CA THR A 69 8.76 -3.22 10.79
C THR A 69 10.02 -2.53 10.27
N GLY A 70 9.88 -1.36 9.63
CA GLY A 70 10.99 -0.61 9.03
C GLY A 70 11.57 -1.19 7.72
N HIS A 71 11.10 -2.36 7.26
CA HIS A 71 11.60 -2.95 6.01
C HIS A 71 11.01 -2.24 4.78
N PHE A 72 9.68 -2.12 4.73
CA PHE A 72 8.95 -1.56 3.59
C PHE A 72 8.76 -0.04 3.70
N PHE A 73 8.82 0.63 2.56
CA PHE A 73 8.38 2.02 2.40
C PHE A 73 6.99 2.04 1.78
N TRP A 74 6.00 2.50 2.53
CA TRP A 74 4.60 2.47 2.10
C TRP A 74 4.22 3.73 1.33
N MET A 75 3.58 3.55 0.18
CA MET A 75 2.93 4.61 -0.58
C MET A 75 1.43 4.35 -0.70
N GLY A 76 0.63 5.09 0.06
CA GLY A 76 -0.83 4.89 0.16
C GLY A 76 -1.65 5.81 -0.74
N SER A 77 -2.74 5.26 -1.28
CA SER A 77 -3.80 6.05 -1.93
C SER A 77 -4.62 6.92 -0.95
N ASP A 78 -5.61 7.66 -1.46
CA ASP A 78 -6.50 8.54 -0.70
C ASP A 78 -7.42 7.80 0.29
N SER A 79 -7.66 6.50 0.06
CA SER A 79 -8.30 5.63 1.05
C SER A 79 -7.56 5.61 2.39
N TRP A 80 -6.22 5.73 2.37
CA TRP A 80 -5.41 5.97 3.55
C TRP A 80 -5.41 7.47 3.90
N GLY A 81 -4.92 8.30 2.99
CA GLY A 81 -4.84 9.75 3.17
C GLY A 81 -4.26 10.16 4.55
N SER A 82 -4.96 11.04 5.25
CA SER A 82 -4.59 11.51 6.59
C SER A 82 -5.32 10.78 7.73
N LYS A 83 -5.95 9.62 7.47
CA LYS A 83 -6.73 8.91 8.48
C LYS A 83 -5.83 8.13 9.43
N ILE A 84 -6.20 8.12 10.71
CA ILE A 84 -5.50 7.36 11.75
C ILE A 84 -5.89 5.88 11.77
N ALA A 85 -7.11 5.54 11.37
CA ALA A 85 -7.67 4.20 11.48
C ALA A 85 -6.81 3.07 10.85
N PRO A 86 -6.21 3.23 9.65
CA PRO A 86 -5.33 2.21 9.09
C PRO A 86 -4.08 1.91 9.93
N VAL A 87 -3.60 2.90 10.69
CA VAL A 87 -2.28 2.85 11.37
C VAL A 87 -2.36 2.77 12.89
N LEU A 88 -3.56 2.85 13.47
CA LEU A 88 -3.72 2.82 14.92
C LEU A 88 -3.13 1.54 15.52
N HIS A 89 -2.17 1.70 16.44
CA HIS A 89 -1.34 0.63 17.03
C HIS A 89 -0.37 -0.06 16.07
N LEU A 90 -0.11 0.54 14.90
CA LEU A 90 0.79 0.06 13.85
C LEU A 90 1.71 1.20 13.38
N GLU A 91 1.84 2.25 14.19
CA GLU A 91 2.53 3.49 13.84
C GLU A 91 3.99 3.23 13.44
N GLU A 92 4.68 2.35 14.16
CA GLU A 92 6.05 1.90 13.87
C GLU A 92 6.18 1.18 12.50
N VAL A 93 5.12 0.49 12.06
CA VAL A 93 5.11 -0.24 10.78
C VAL A 93 4.86 0.71 9.63
N ALA A 94 4.06 1.75 9.89
CA ALA A 94 3.67 2.79 8.95
C ALA A 94 4.61 4.00 8.94
N GLU A 95 5.65 3.99 9.77
CA GLU A 95 6.57 5.12 9.88
C GLU A 95 7.23 5.43 8.52
N GLY A 96 7.24 6.71 8.15
CA GLY A 96 7.74 7.16 6.85
C GLY A 96 6.81 6.89 5.66
N ALA A 97 5.59 6.39 5.89
CA ALA A 97 4.61 6.23 4.83
C ALA A 97 4.26 7.57 4.17
N VAL A 98 4.18 7.56 2.84
CA VAL A 98 3.71 8.70 2.04
C VAL A 98 2.31 8.38 1.55
N THR A 99 1.35 9.26 1.78
CA THR A 99 -0.02 9.08 1.30
C THR A 99 -0.46 10.25 0.44
N ILE A 100 -1.43 9.98 -0.45
CA ILE A 100 -2.04 11.01 -1.28
C ILE A 100 -3.37 11.40 -0.63
N LEU A 101 -3.67 12.70 -0.55
CA LEU A 101 -5.00 13.19 -0.19
C LEU A 101 -5.36 14.36 -1.10
N PRO A 102 -6.37 14.21 -1.98
CA PRO A 102 -6.80 15.30 -2.85
C PRO A 102 -7.30 16.51 -2.05
N LYS A 103 -6.84 17.71 -2.41
CA LYS A 103 -7.39 18.96 -1.88
C LYS A 103 -8.81 19.16 -2.41
N ARG A 104 -9.79 19.27 -1.52
CA ARG A 104 -11.17 19.59 -1.90
C ARG A 104 -11.34 21.12 -1.98
N MET A 105 -11.89 21.60 -3.10
CA MET A 105 -12.37 22.98 -3.24
C MET A 105 -13.87 22.96 -3.51
N SER A 106 -14.64 23.75 -2.75
CA SER A 106 -16.07 23.93 -3.02
C SER A 106 -16.22 24.79 -4.28
N VAL A 107 -16.85 24.23 -5.31
CA VAL A 107 -17.24 25.01 -6.48
C VAL A 107 -18.50 25.77 -6.09
N ARG A 108 -18.41 27.10 -5.97
CA ARG A 108 -19.60 27.95 -5.90
C ARG A 108 -20.24 27.91 -7.28
N ALA A 109 -21.46 27.39 -7.39
CA ALA A 109 -22.27 27.62 -8.57
C ALA A 109 -22.49 29.15 -8.67
N SER A 110 -22.07 29.75 -9.78
CA SER A 110 -22.49 31.12 -10.09
C SER A 110 -23.98 31.09 -10.44
N PRO A 111 -24.77 32.08 -9.98
CA PRO A 111 -26.22 32.12 -10.18
C PRO A 111 -26.61 32.20 -11.65
#